data_AF-A0A7W0ZZP4-F1
#
_entry.id   AF-A0A7W0ZZP4-F1
#
_cell.length_a   1.000
_cell.length_b   1.000
_cell.length_c   1.000
_cell.angle_alpha   90.00
_cell.angle_beta   90.00
_cell.angle_gamma   90.00
#
_symmetry.space_group_name_H-M   'P 1'
#
loop_
_entity.id
_entity.type
_entity.pdbx_description
1 polymer ?
#
loop_
_entity_poly.entity_id
_entity_poly.type
_entity_poly.pdbx_seq_one_letter_code
_entity_poly.pdbx_strand_id
1 'polypeptide(L)'
;MKRALVLVLVVVAAACNSSGMPGGTSGDDEPGPDASVDVDAAMPDAPPMFDPTAGVDWFTWPEQQPTFGQPAYGTDLTDIGRHLPSSYGTQYWDARGITAGHETSHGIHAHLRNYHNPTSVRSNAFYVLGNKAAFVAEPNMRKSDIKSRIPTTLRGPRYQLYLVQQTAWDDTPLYVFDEWNSYINGAEVAIDQVKSGLYNDGWTDAVLGPLEFTAYAIATAKTVSEVDPNYFASNLQFKRFTAWNIKRAMALYEQGRVMTEFMYADQDAYAVKLRTGAEADALRQFARTTWGASWCQTTLGF
;
A
#
# COMPACT_ATOMS: atom_id res chain seq x y z
N MET A 1 -17.57 -36.55 3.38
CA MET A 1 -16.74 -35.32 3.24
C MET A 1 -16.81 -34.86 1.79
N LYS A 2 -17.59 -33.81 1.49
CA LYS A 2 -17.70 -33.26 0.13
C LYS A 2 -16.49 -32.35 -0.11
N ARG A 3 -15.62 -32.72 -1.05
CA ARG A 3 -14.55 -31.84 -1.54
C ARG A 3 -15.21 -30.74 -2.36
N ALA A 4 -15.32 -29.54 -1.80
CA ALA A 4 -15.67 -28.35 -2.57
C ALA A 4 -14.48 -28.03 -3.48
N LEU A 5 -14.70 -28.10 -4.79
CA LEU A 5 -13.76 -27.64 -5.79
C LEU A 5 -13.76 -26.10 -5.71
N VAL A 6 -12.80 -25.53 -4.97
CA VAL A 6 -12.61 -24.08 -4.91
C VAL A 6 -11.95 -23.67 -6.22
N LEU A 7 -12.73 -23.11 -7.13
CA LEU A 7 -12.25 -22.47 -8.34
C LEU A 7 -11.55 -21.17 -7.89
N VAL A 8 -10.23 -21.22 -7.70
CA VAL A 8 -9.41 -20.01 -7.57
C VAL A 8 -9.38 -19.39 -8.97
N LEU A 9 -10.31 -18.47 -9.23
CA LEU A 9 -10.29 -17.68 -10.45
C LEU A 9 -9.10 -16.71 -10.34
N VAL A 10 -7.93 -17.13 -10.83
CA VAL A 10 -6.78 -16.25 -11.04
C VAL A 10 -7.12 -15.37 -12.24
N VAL A 11 -7.80 -14.25 -11.98
CA VAL A 11 -7.81 -13.13 -12.92
C VAL A 11 -6.66 -12.22 -12.49
N VAL A 12 -5.43 -12.67 -12.72
CA VAL A 12 -4.26 -11.80 -12.65
C VAL A 12 -3.46 -11.98 -13.92
N ALA A 13 -3.91 -11.26 -14.93
CA ALA A 13 -3.16 -10.98 -16.14
C ALA A 13 -3.66 -9.63 -16.65
N ALA A 14 -3.37 -8.57 -15.91
CA ALA A 14 -3.64 -7.20 -16.32
C ALA A 14 -2.45 -6.29 -15.95
N ALA A 15 -1.49 -6.26 -16.88
CA ALA A 15 -0.61 -5.13 -17.17
C ALA A 15 0.30 -4.57 -16.06
N CYS A 16 1.33 -5.33 -15.70
CA CYS A 16 2.63 -4.73 -15.33
C CYS A 16 3.51 -4.44 -16.57
N ASN A 17 2.90 -4.28 -17.75
CA ASN A 17 3.51 -3.69 -18.93
C ASN A 17 3.10 -2.22 -18.98
N SER A 18 3.84 -1.36 -18.28
CA SER A 18 3.85 0.08 -18.55
C SER A 18 4.55 0.28 -19.90
N SER A 19 3.84 0.01 -21.00
CA SER A 19 4.28 0.40 -22.33
C SER A 19 4.47 1.92 -22.35
N GLY A 20 5.68 2.34 -22.77
CA GLY A 20 6.22 3.69 -22.64
C GLY A 20 5.23 4.82 -22.90
N MET A 21 5.12 5.71 -21.92
CA MET A 21 4.52 7.03 -22.10
C MET A 21 5.48 7.88 -22.95
N PRO A 22 4.97 8.67 -23.92
CA PRO A 22 5.79 9.56 -24.72
C PRO A 22 6.36 10.68 -23.83
N GLY A 23 7.68 10.85 -23.87
CA GLY A 23 8.39 11.91 -23.15
C GLY A 23 7.90 13.30 -23.58
N GLY A 24 7.17 13.95 -22.67
CA GLY A 24 6.82 15.36 -22.78
C GLY A 24 8.02 16.21 -22.35
N THR A 25 8.48 17.09 -23.24
CA THR A 25 9.49 18.11 -22.95
C THR A 25 8.90 19.15 -22.00
N SER A 26 9.39 19.20 -20.77
CA SER A 26 9.11 20.26 -19.81
C SER A 26 9.90 21.53 -20.17
N GLY A 27 9.20 22.65 -20.30
CA GLY A 27 9.79 23.97 -20.43
C GLY A 27 10.30 24.49 -19.09
N ASP A 28 11.42 25.21 -19.15
CA ASP A 28 12.09 25.85 -18.02
C ASP A 28 11.31 27.10 -17.56
N ASP A 29 10.67 27.03 -16.39
CA ASP A 29 10.22 28.20 -15.64
C ASP A 29 11.08 28.32 -14.38
N GLU A 30 11.85 29.41 -14.29
CA GLU A 30 12.70 29.71 -13.14
C GLU A 30 11.87 30.08 -11.89
N PRO A 31 12.22 29.55 -10.70
CA PRO A 31 11.57 29.94 -9.45
C PRO A 31 12.11 31.28 -8.94
N GLY A 32 11.19 32.19 -8.61
CA GLY A 32 11.47 33.45 -7.93
C GLY A 32 11.93 33.28 -6.47
N PRO A 33 12.52 34.32 -5.86
CA PRO A 33 13.24 34.23 -4.59
C PRO A 33 12.34 33.95 -3.38
N ASP A 34 12.81 33.04 -2.55
CA ASP A 34 12.25 32.57 -1.27
C ASP A 34 11.93 33.70 -0.29
N ALA A 35 10.70 33.68 0.23
CA ALA A 35 10.33 34.42 1.44
C ALA A 35 10.67 33.55 2.66
N SER A 36 11.80 33.85 3.31
CA SER A 36 12.18 33.24 4.58
C SER A 36 11.19 33.64 5.68
N VAL A 37 10.41 32.67 6.17
CA VAL A 37 9.52 32.86 7.31
C VAL A 37 10.30 32.50 8.58
N ASP A 38 10.54 33.48 9.44
CA ASP A 38 11.10 33.30 10.78
C ASP A 38 10.20 32.35 11.60
N VAL A 39 10.75 31.19 11.97
CA VAL A 39 10.08 30.13 12.75
C VAL A 39 10.86 29.84 14.04
N ASP A 40 11.17 30.87 14.84
CA ASP A 40 11.87 30.72 16.13
C ASP A 40 11.01 31.17 17.32
N ALA A 41 9.76 30.69 17.36
CA ALA A 41 8.97 30.68 18.59
C ALA A 41 9.02 29.27 19.17
N ALA A 42 9.76 29.11 20.28
CA ALA A 42 9.80 27.87 21.05
C ALA A 42 8.37 27.46 21.45
N MET A 43 7.86 26.42 20.79
CA MET A 43 6.56 25.83 21.11
C MET A 43 6.65 25.18 22.51
N PRO A 44 5.63 25.36 23.37
CA PRO A 44 5.57 24.68 24.67
C PRO A 44 5.68 23.16 24.48
N ASP A 45 6.26 22.46 25.47
CA ASP A 45 6.43 21.00 25.48
C ASP A 45 5.19 20.30 24.94
N ALA A 46 5.27 19.82 23.69
CA ALA A 46 4.16 19.21 23.02
C ALA A 46 3.73 17.96 23.82
N PRO A 47 2.42 17.72 24.01
CA PRO A 47 1.96 16.51 24.67
C PRO A 47 2.57 15.27 23.99
N PRO A 48 2.81 14.17 24.76
CA PRO A 48 3.45 12.98 24.22
C PRO A 48 2.76 12.52 22.95
N MET A 49 3.54 12.36 21.89
CA MET A 49 3.06 12.02 20.56
C MET A 49 2.31 10.69 20.61
N PHE A 50 1.00 10.73 20.35
CA PHE A 50 0.19 9.53 20.15
C PHE A 50 0.73 8.80 18.90
N ASP A 51 1.18 7.55 19.05
CA ASP A 51 1.54 6.69 17.92
C ASP A 51 0.30 5.90 17.48
N PRO A 52 -0.35 6.27 16.36
CA PRO A 52 -1.53 5.56 15.85
C PRO A 52 -1.21 4.16 15.34
N THR A 53 0.07 3.80 15.19
CA THR A 53 0.51 2.48 14.74
C THR A 53 0.70 1.50 15.91
N ALA A 54 0.72 2.00 17.14
CA ALA A 54 0.94 1.16 18.32
C ALA A 54 -0.23 0.18 18.54
N GLY A 55 0.12 -1.09 18.75
CA GLY A 55 -0.85 -2.14 19.05
C GLY A 55 -1.60 -2.68 17.82
N VAL A 56 -0.99 -2.63 16.62
CA VAL A 56 -1.38 -3.56 15.55
C VAL A 56 -1.23 -4.99 16.05
N ASP A 57 -2.28 -5.77 15.92
CA ASP A 57 -2.29 -7.19 16.23
C ASP A 57 -1.65 -7.97 15.08
N TRP A 58 -0.59 -8.71 15.40
CA TRP A 58 0.22 -9.44 14.44
C TRP A 58 0.01 -10.93 14.59
N PHE A 59 -0.31 -11.58 13.49
CA PHE A 59 -0.28 -13.02 13.34
C PHE A 59 1.09 -13.46 12.86
N THR A 60 1.69 -14.44 13.54
CA THR A 60 2.95 -15.04 13.10
C THR A 60 2.69 -16.03 11.97
N TRP A 61 3.17 -15.72 10.77
CA TRP A 61 3.13 -16.60 9.62
C TRP A 61 4.53 -17.13 9.32
N PRO A 62 4.89 -18.36 9.71
CA PRO A 62 6.23 -18.89 9.46
C PRO A 62 6.44 -19.24 7.99
N GLU A 63 7.70 -19.45 7.59
CA GLU A 63 8.05 -19.99 6.27
C GLU A 63 7.26 -21.28 5.95
N GLN A 64 6.79 -21.38 4.71
CA GLN A 64 6.02 -22.51 4.17
C GLN A 64 6.79 -23.30 3.08
N GLN A 65 7.76 -22.63 2.44
CA GLN A 65 8.61 -23.16 1.38
C GLN A 65 10.08 -22.73 1.60
N PRO A 66 10.77 -23.25 2.62
CA PRO A 66 12.12 -22.80 2.99
C PRO A 66 13.14 -22.93 1.85
N THR A 67 12.88 -23.78 0.84
CA THR A 67 13.75 -23.99 -0.32
C THR A 67 13.42 -23.14 -1.54
N PHE A 68 12.32 -22.38 -1.55
CA PHE A 68 11.90 -21.61 -2.73
C PHE A 68 12.65 -20.26 -2.84
N GLY A 69 12.94 -19.60 -1.72
CA GLY A 69 13.72 -18.34 -1.72
C GLY A 69 15.24 -18.57 -1.81
N GLN A 70 15.87 -17.95 -2.81
CA GLN A 70 17.31 -18.01 -3.08
C GLN A 70 17.98 -16.69 -2.73
N PRO A 71 19.21 -16.69 -2.14
CA PRO A 71 19.92 -15.45 -1.82
C PRO A 71 20.10 -14.48 -2.99
N ALA A 72 20.14 -15.00 -4.22
CA ALA A 72 20.23 -14.20 -5.44
C ALA A 72 18.99 -13.33 -5.73
N TYR A 73 17.90 -13.53 -4.99
CA TYR A 73 16.66 -12.75 -5.13
C TYR A 73 16.66 -11.46 -4.31
N GLY A 74 17.62 -11.29 -3.39
CA GLY A 74 17.55 -10.27 -2.33
C GLY A 74 16.86 -10.81 -1.07
N THR A 75 16.94 -10.05 0.02
CA THR A 75 16.39 -10.41 1.32
C THR A 75 14.87 -10.50 1.27
N ASP A 76 14.21 -9.47 0.73
CA ASP A 76 12.76 -9.33 0.83
C ASP A 76 12.04 -10.31 -0.10
N LEU A 77 12.56 -10.52 -1.32
CA LEU A 77 11.97 -11.48 -2.24
C LEU A 77 12.21 -12.93 -1.80
N THR A 78 13.34 -13.20 -1.16
CA THR A 78 13.59 -14.50 -0.51
C THR A 78 12.56 -14.75 0.59
N ASP A 79 12.31 -13.76 1.44
CA ASP A 79 11.31 -13.83 2.51
C ASP A 79 9.90 -14.10 1.95
N ILE A 80 9.43 -13.28 0.99
CA ILE A 80 8.12 -13.47 0.34
C ILE A 80 8.02 -14.87 -0.29
N GLY A 81 9.03 -15.28 -1.07
CA GLY A 81 9.03 -16.60 -1.72
C GLY A 81 8.89 -17.74 -0.70
N ARG A 82 9.65 -17.69 0.41
CA ARG A 82 9.59 -18.73 1.43
C ARG A 82 8.27 -18.78 2.19
N HIS A 83 7.48 -17.72 2.20
CA HIS A 83 6.20 -17.66 2.88
C HIS A 83 5.00 -18.01 2.00
N LEU A 84 5.19 -18.19 0.68
CA LEU A 84 4.16 -18.71 -0.20
C LEU A 84 3.80 -20.15 0.20
N PRO A 85 2.52 -20.51 0.38
CA PRO A 85 2.12 -21.87 0.73
C PRO A 85 2.65 -22.90 -0.28
N SER A 86 3.25 -23.99 0.22
CA SER A 86 3.84 -25.04 -0.61
C SER A 86 2.86 -25.69 -1.60
N SER A 87 1.57 -25.70 -1.27
CA SER A 87 0.52 -26.20 -2.15
C SER A 87 0.29 -25.35 -3.41
N TYR A 88 0.80 -24.12 -3.45
CA TYR A 88 0.69 -23.24 -4.62
C TYR A 88 1.89 -23.36 -5.58
N GLY A 89 2.96 -24.06 -5.18
CA GLY A 89 4.18 -24.17 -5.98
C GLY A 89 4.69 -22.80 -6.40
N THR A 90 4.80 -22.58 -7.71
CA THR A 90 5.25 -21.31 -8.32
C THR A 90 4.11 -20.53 -8.99
N GLN A 91 2.84 -20.82 -8.67
CA GLN A 91 1.68 -20.25 -9.37
C GLN A 91 1.64 -18.71 -9.36
N TYR A 92 2.16 -18.10 -8.30
CA TYR A 92 2.17 -16.64 -8.11
C TYR A 92 3.54 -16.00 -8.37
N TRP A 93 4.46 -16.76 -8.96
CA TRP A 93 5.82 -16.30 -9.19
C TRP A 93 5.97 -15.65 -10.56
N ASP A 94 6.68 -14.52 -10.61
CA ASP A 94 7.08 -13.84 -11.84
C ASP A 94 8.60 -13.84 -11.98
N ALA A 95 9.11 -13.65 -13.20
CA ALA A 95 10.56 -13.59 -13.42
C ALA A 95 11.17 -12.27 -12.92
N ARG A 96 10.41 -11.17 -12.92
CA ARG A 96 10.85 -9.85 -12.46
C ARG A 96 10.63 -9.72 -10.96
N GLY A 97 11.64 -9.23 -10.24
CA GLY A 97 11.63 -9.23 -8.77
C GLY A 97 10.45 -8.45 -8.18
N ILE A 98 10.21 -7.23 -8.67
CA ILE A 98 9.10 -6.39 -8.23
C ILE A 98 7.73 -7.05 -8.46
N THR A 99 7.53 -7.64 -9.65
CA THR A 99 6.28 -8.31 -10.01
C THR A 99 6.10 -9.58 -9.17
N ALA A 100 7.17 -10.35 -8.97
CA ALA A 100 7.14 -11.55 -8.13
C ALA A 100 6.78 -11.21 -6.68
N GLY A 101 7.35 -10.14 -6.12
CA GLY A 101 7.01 -9.65 -4.79
C GLY A 101 5.53 -9.26 -4.66
N HIS A 102 4.98 -8.57 -5.67
CA HIS A 102 3.57 -8.19 -5.72
C HIS A 102 2.64 -9.40 -5.83
N GLU A 103 2.83 -10.24 -6.85
CA GLU A 103 1.95 -11.37 -7.14
C GLU A 103 2.00 -12.46 -6.08
N THR A 104 3.20 -12.78 -5.58
CA THR A 104 3.39 -13.77 -4.52
C THR A 104 2.71 -13.33 -3.23
N SER A 105 2.70 -12.02 -2.94
CA SER A 105 1.99 -11.46 -1.78
C SER A 105 0.48 -11.75 -1.86
N HIS A 106 -0.16 -11.58 -3.03
CA HIS A 106 -1.57 -11.96 -3.22
C HIS A 106 -1.81 -13.44 -2.93
N GLY A 107 -0.90 -14.34 -3.34
CA GLY A 107 -0.97 -15.75 -3.01
C GLY A 107 -0.95 -16.01 -1.51
N ILE A 108 -0.08 -15.34 -0.76
CA ILE A 108 0.01 -15.45 0.71
C ILE A 108 -1.25 -14.89 1.37
N HIS A 109 -1.70 -13.70 0.97
CA HIS A 109 -2.91 -13.06 1.49
C HIS A 109 -4.15 -13.95 1.29
N ALA A 110 -4.29 -14.49 0.08
CA ALA A 110 -5.38 -15.40 -0.27
C ALA A 110 -5.38 -16.66 0.58
N HIS A 111 -4.21 -17.23 0.85
CA HIS A 111 -4.13 -18.41 1.70
C HIS A 111 -4.50 -18.08 3.15
N LEU A 112 -3.93 -17.02 3.70
CA LEU A 112 -4.18 -16.60 5.07
C LEU A 112 -5.68 -16.31 5.30
N ARG A 113 -6.32 -15.51 4.43
CA ARG A 113 -7.75 -15.18 4.59
C ARG A 113 -8.67 -16.39 4.49
N ASN A 114 -8.34 -17.35 3.63
CA ASN A 114 -9.20 -18.51 3.36
C ASN A 114 -9.02 -19.65 4.36
N TYR A 115 -7.83 -19.82 4.94
CA TYR A 115 -7.49 -21.01 5.72
C TYR A 115 -7.01 -20.73 7.15
N HIS A 116 -6.60 -19.49 7.46
CA HIS A 116 -5.96 -19.16 8.74
C HIS A 116 -6.62 -17.98 9.46
N ASN A 117 -7.76 -17.48 8.99
CA ASN A 117 -8.50 -16.43 9.69
C ASN A 117 -8.82 -16.88 11.12
N PRO A 118 -8.22 -16.25 12.16
CA PRO A 118 -8.38 -16.69 13.54
C PRO A 118 -9.74 -16.29 14.12
N THR A 119 -10.55 -15.55 13.35
CA THR A 119 -11.84 -15.02 13.75
C THR A 119 -12.97 -15.69 12.94
N SER A 120 -14.18 -15.68 13.49
CA SER A 120 -15.39 -16.09 12.75
C SER A 120 -15.95 -15.00 11.86
N VAL A 121 -15.39 -13.78 11.89
CA VAL A 121 -15.79 -12.67 11.04
C VAL A 121 -15.01 -12.72 9.73
N ARG A 122 -15.65 -12.31 8.64
CA ARG A 122 -14.98 -12.19 7.35
C ARG A 122 -13.88 -11.13 7.47
N SER A 123 -12.65 -11.54 7.18
CA SER A 123 -11.46 -10.70 7.28
C SER A 123 -10.61 -10.86 6.03
N ASN A 124 -9.87 -9.81 5.69
CA ASN A 124 -8.73 -9.93 4.79
C ASN A 124 -7.45 -10.13 5.61
N ALA A 125 -6.39 -10.57 4.93
CA ALA A 125 -5.11 -10.84 5.56
C ALA A 125 -3.97 -10.22 4.74
N PHE A 126 -3.02 -9.58 5.41
CA PHE A 126 -1.92 -8.86 4.77
C PHE A 126 -0.59 -9.32 5.34
N TYR A 127 0.24 -9.96 4.51
CA TYR A 127 1.58 -10.38 4.89
C TYR A 127 2.55 -9.23 4.65
N VAL A 128 3.35 -8.90 5.66
CA VAL A 128 4.15 -7.66 5.69
C VAL A 128 5.63 -7.93 5.94
N LEU A 129 6.10 -9.09 5.45
CA LEU A 129 7.46 -9.62 5.62
C LEU A 129 7.78 -10.07 7.05
N GLY A 130 8.89 -10.79 7.21
CA GLY A 130 9.50 -11.06 8.52
C GLY A 130 8.61 -11.90 9.43
N ASN A 131 7.96 -12.91 8.86
CA ASN A 131 6.98 -13.78 9.52
C ASN A 131 5.73 -13.07 10.08
N LYS A 132 5.38 -11.88 9.59
CA LYS A 132 4.23 -11.12 10.12
C LYS A 132 3.11 -11.01 9.11
N ALA A 133 1.89 -11.23 9.59
CA ALA A 133 0.68 -10.88 8.90
C ALA A 133 -0.30 -10.16 9.83
N ALA A 134 -1.21 -9.37 9.27
CA ALA A 134 -2.32 -8.77 10.00
C ALA A 134 -3.65 -9.27 9.42
N PHE A 135 -4.56 -9.69 10.28
CA PHE A 135 -5.96 -9.91 9.92
C PHE A 135 -6.76 -8.65 10.21
N VAL A 136 -7.56 -8.22 9.25
CA VAL A 136 -8.43 -7.05 9.39
C VAL A 136 -9.82 -7.43 8.92
N ALA A 137 -10.81 -7.37 9.83
CA ALA A 137 -12.19 -7.65 9.50
C ALA A 137 -12.69 -6.73 8.38
N GLU A 138 -13.50 -7.22 7.45
CA GLU A 138 -14.09 -6.41 6.38
C GLU A 138 -15.15 -5.45 6.96
N PRO A 139 -15.15 -4.15 6.59
CA PRO A 139 -16.24 -3.23 6.89
C PRO A 139 -17.49 -3.56 6.08
N ASN A 140 -18.67 -3.15 6.57
CA ASN A 140 -19.95 -3.33 5.85
C ASN A 140 -20.16 -2.23 4.79
N MET A 141 -19.36 -2.27 3.73
CA MET A 141 -19.47 -1.39 2.57
C MET A 141 -19.05 -2.13 1.29
N ARG A 142 -19.26 -1.51 0.13
CA ARG A 142 -18.76 -2.01 -1.15
C ARG A 142 -17.47 -1.32 -1.54
N LYS A 143 -16.62 -2.00 -2.33
CA LYS A 143 -15.45 -1.37 -2.95
C LYS A 143 -15.86 -0.16 -3.80
N SER A 144 -16.98 -0.26 -4.52
CA SER A 144 -17.50 0.82 -5.36
C SER A 144 -17.85 2.11 -4.62
N ASP A 145 -18.05 2.07 -3.30
CA ASP A 145 -18.41 3.25 -2.51
C ASP A 145 -17.22 4.21 -2.38
N ILE A 146 -15.98 3.68 -2.46
CA ILE A 146 -14.73 4.43 -2.26
C ILE A 146 -14.48 5.45 -3.37
N LYS A 147 -14.82 5.10 -4.62
CA LYS A 147 -14.40 5.84 -5.83
C LYS A 147 -14.78 7.33 -5.82
N SER A 148 -15.91 7.65 -5.20
CA SER A 148 -16.46 9.01 -5.12
C SER A 148 -15.78 9.88 -4.05
N ARG A 149 -15.05 9.26 -3.12
CA ARG A 149 -14.32 9.95 -2.04
C ARG A 149 -12.88 10.31 -2.44
N ILE A 150 -12.44 9.85 -3.61
CA ILE A 150 -11.10 10.15 -4.13
C ILE A 150 -11.20 11.40 -5.02
N PRO A 151 -10.53 12.51 -4.62
CA PRO A 151 -10.45 13.72 -5.43
C PRO A 151 -9.93 13.44 -6.83
N THR A 152 -10.44 14.13 -7.83
CA THR A 152 -10.04 13.90 -9.23
C THR A 152 -8.55 14.10 -9.44
N THR A 153 -7.95 15.09 -8.76
CA THR A 153 -6.50 15.35 -8.76
C THR A 153 -5.64 14.22 -8.17
N LEU A 154 -6.24 13.30 -7.40
CA LEU A 154 -5.60 12.13 -6.80
C LEU A 154 -6.02 10.81 -7.48
N ARG A 155 -6.64 10.85 -8.66
CA ARG A 155 -6.93 9.65 -9.46
C ARG A 155 -5.75 9.34 -10.35
N GLY A 156 -4.75 8.65 -9.80
CA GLY A 156 -3.56 8.22 -10.54
C GLY A 156 -3.84 7.10 -11.55
N PRO A 157 -2.78 6.57 -12.20
CA PRO A 157 -2.90 5.55 -13.24
C PRO A 157 -3.64 4.28 -12.80
N ARG A 158 -3.57 3.92 -11.51
CA ARG A 158 -4.17 2.69 -10.96
C ARG A 158 -5.65 2.87 -10.61
N TYR A 159 -6.15 4.11 -10.49
CA TYR A 159 -7.56 4.41 -10.18
C TYR A 159 -8.54 3.66 -11.10
N GLN A 160 -8.33 3.79 -12.40
CA GLN A 160 -9.25 3.28 -13.41
C GLN A 160 -9.33 1.75 -13.36
N LEU A 161 -8.20 1.08 -13.21
CA LEU A 161 -8.13 -0.38 -13.14
C LEU A 161 -8.84 -0.89 -11.88
N TYR A 162 -8.39 -0.47 -10.69
CA TYR A 162 -8.76 -1.12 -9.44
C TYR A 162 -10.08 -0.64 -8.84
N LEU A 163 -10.46 0.62 -9.07
CA LEU A 163 -11.65 1.22 -8.46
C LEU A 163 -12.82 1.43 -9.43
N VAL A 164 -12.57 1.41 -10.75
CA VAL A 164 -13.60 1.62 -11.77
C VAL A 164 -13.90 0.35 -12.57
N GLN A 165 -12.88 -0.23 -13.21
CA GLN A 165 -13.08 -1.34 -14.16
C GLN A 165 -13.20 -2.70 -13.49
N GLN A 166 -12.39 -2.97 -12.47
CA GLN A 166 -12.41 -4.26 -11.79
C GLN A 166 -13.64 -4.37 -10.87
N THR A 167 -14.70 -5.01 -11.37
CA THR A 167 -15.95 -5.23 -10.60
C THR A 167 -15.90 -6.45 -9.70
N ALA A 168 -14.91 -7.33 -9.87
CA ALA A 168 -14.67 -8.42 -8.93
C ALA A 168 -14.31 -7.87 -7.55
N TRP A 169 -14.65 -8.64 -6.50
CA TRP A 169 -14.39 -8.29 -5.10
C TRP A 169 -15.11 -7.01 -4.62
N ASP A 170 -16.19 -6.60 -5.29
CA ASP A 170 -16.96 -5.42 -4.86
C ASP A 170 -17.59 -5.59 -3.47
N ASP A 171 -17.91 -6.81 -3.07
CA ASP A 171 -18.39 -7.16 -1.74
C ASP A 171 -17.26 -7.34 -0.70
N THR A 172 -16.00 -7.12 -1.08
CA THR A 172 -14.78 -7.30 -0.28
C THR A 172 -13.96 -6.01 -0.34
N PRO A 173 -14.42 -4.93 0.31
CA PRO A 173 -13.86 -3.58 0.13
C PRO A 173 -12.38 -3.46 0.49
N LEU A 174 -11.85 -4.28 1.41
CA LEU A 174 -10.42 -4.28 1.73
C LEU A 174 -9.55 -4.97 0.67
N TYR A 175 -10.11 -5.40 -0.47
CA TYR A 175 -9.31 -5.72 -1.66
C TYR A 175 -8.41 -4.54 -2.08
N VAL A 176 -8.84 -3.29 -1.84
CA VAL A 176 -7.98 -2.11 -2.06
C VAL A 176 -6.71 -2.16 -1.20
N PHE A 177 -6.79 -2.74 0.01
CA PHE A 177 -5.63 -2.92 0.88
C PHE A 177 -4.78 -4.13 0.46
N ASP A 178 -5.39 -5.16 -0.14
CA ASP A 178 -4.68 -6.31 -0.71
C ASP A 178 -3.72 -5.82 -1.81
N GLU A 179 -4.26 -5.05 -2.77
CA GLU A 179 -3.48 -4.38 -3.82
C GLU A 179 -2.41 -3.45 -3.24
N TRP A 180 -2.80 -2.58 -2.31
CA TRP A 180 -1.87 -1.64 -1.70
C TRP A 180 -0.69 -2.35 -1.01
N ASN A 181 -0.97 -3.38 -0.20
CA ASN A 181 0.06 -4.13 0.50
C ASN A 181 0.97 -4.91 -0.48
N SER A 182 0.41 -5.48 -1.55
CA SER A 182 1.19 -6.13 -2.61
C SER A 182 2.09 -5.14 -3.35
N TYR A 183 1.62 -3.92 -3.65
CA TYR A 183 2.47 -2.85 -4.21
C TYR A 183 3.59 -2.45 -3.26
N ILE A 184 3.31 -2.34 -1.95
CA ILE A 184 4.34 -2.04 -0.93
C ILE A 184 5.39 -3.17 -0.90
N ASN A 185 4.97 -4.43 -0.84
CA ASN A 185 5.91 -5.55 -0.84
C ASN A 185 6.75 -5.62 -2.14
N GLY A 186 6.15 -5.36 -3.29
CA GLY A 186 6.89 -5.23 -4.55
C GLY A 186 7.92 -4.10 -4.53
N ALA A 187 7.57 -2.94 -3.97
CA ALA A 187 8.48 -1.81 -3.83
C ALA A 187 9.64 -2.09 -2.86
N GLU A 188 9.39 -2.80 -1.76
CA GLU A 188 10.43 -3.26 -0.82
C GLU A 188 11.44 -4.15 -1.54
N VAL A 189 10.95 -5.14 -2.30
CA VAL A 189 11.79 -6.01 -3.13
C VAL A 189 12.64 -5.19 -4.11
N ALA A 190 12.04 -4.25 -4.83
CA ALA A 190 12.76 -3.43 -5.80
C ALA A 190 13.87 -2.62 -5.12
N ILE A 191 13.57 -1.98 -3.99
CA ILE A 191 14.51 -1.18 -3.21
C ILE A 191 15.64 -2.04 -2.62
N ASP A 192 15.32 -3.21 -2.05
CA ASP A 192 16.30 -4.17 -1.52
C ASP A 192 17.24 -4.67 -2.62
N GLN A 193 16.69 -4.97 -3.81
CA GLN A 193 17.48 -5.37 -4.97
C GLN A 193 18.39 -4.24 -5.48
N VAL A 194 17.94 -2.99 -5.50
CA VAL A 194 18.80 -1.84 -5.89
C VAL A 194 19.96 -1.71 -4.91
N LYS A 195 19.67 -1.72 -3.60
CA LYS A 195 20.70 -1.63 -2.54
C LYS A 195 21.69 -2.78 -2.59
N SER A 196 21.24 -3.96 -3.03
CA SER A 196 22.06 -5.17 -3.11
C SER A 196 22.77 -5.35 -4.45
N GLY A 197 22.59 -4.44 -5.42
CA GLY A 197 23.16 -4.58 -6.77
C GLY A 197 22.57 -5.73 -7.59
N LEU A 198 21.34 -6.15 -7.25
CA LEU A 198 20.60 -7.26 -7.89
C LEU A 198 19.52 -6.77 -8.84
N TYR A 199 19.14 -5.49 -8.78
CA TYR A 199 18.05 -4.94 -9.57
C TYR A 199 18.44 -4.79 -11.05
N ASN A 200 17.60 -5.31 -11.94
CA ASN A 200 17.88 -5.38 -13.38
C ASN A 200 16.67 -5.05 -14.27
N ASP A 201 15.58 -4.54 -13.69
CA ASP A 201 14.35 -4.21 -14.43
C ASP A 201 14.40 -2.83 -15.12
N GLY A 202 15.52 -2.10 -15.01
CA GLY A 202 15.66 -0.75 -15.55
C GLY A 202 14.79 0.28 -14.81
N TRP A 203 14.42 1.38 -15.45
CA TRP A 203 13.55 2.37 -14.80
C TRP A 203 12.12 1.84 -14.63
N THR A 204 11.52 2.01 -13.45
CA THR A 204 10.12 1.65 -13.15
C THR A 204 9.46 2.65 -12.20
N ASP A 205 8.12 2.63 -12.11
CA ASP A 205 7.34 3.45 -11.16
C ASP A 205 7.14 2.75 -9.81
N ALA A 206 8.13 1.98 -9.34
CA ALA A 206 8.02 1.05 -8.20
C ALA A 206 7.37 1.66 -6.95
N VAL A 207 7.66 2.94 -6.67
CA VAL A 207 7.18 3.64 -5.47
C VAL A 207 5.95 4.51 -5.69
N LEU A 208 5.49 4.70 -6.94
CA LEU A 208 4.25 5.40 -7.23
C LEU A 208 3.02 4.59 -6.77
N GLY A 209 3.02 3.27 -6.98
CA GLY A 209 1.92 2.40 -6.53
C GLY A 209 1.62 2.52 -5.03
N PRO A 210 2.61 2.32 -4.15
CA PRO A 210 2.47 2.55 -2.71
C PRO A 210 1.96 3.96 -2.33
N LEU A 211 2.46 5.01 -2.99
CA LEU A 211 2.04 6.39 -2.77
C LEU A 211 0.59 6.62 -3.21
N GLU A 212 0.24 6.17 -4.40
CA GLU A 212 -1.09 6.34 -4.98
C GLU A 212 -2.16 5.67 -4.11
N PHE A 213 -1.92 4.41 -3.74
CA PHE A 213 -2.82 3.65 -2.87
C PHE A 213 -2.84 4.17 -1.43
N THR A 214 -1.86 4.95 -0.98
CA THR A 214 -1.97 5.66 0.31
C THR A 214 -3.14 6.63 0.31
N ALA A 215 -3.34 7.40 -0.77
CA ALA A 215 -4.51 8.26 -0.91
C ALA A 215 -5.82 7.45 -0.95
N TYR A 216 -5.80 6.30 -1.63
CA TYR A 216 -6.97 5.41 -1.70
C TYR A 216 -7.29 4.77 -0.35
N ALA A 217 -6.29 4.40 0.44
CA ALA A 217 -6.48 3.86 1.77
C ALA A 217 -7.09 4.88 2.74
N ILE A 218 -6.65 6.15 2.67
CA ILE A 218 -7.27 7.25 3.43
C ILE A 218 -8.72 7.44 3.00
N ALA A 219 -9.01 7.44 1.69
CA ALA A 219 -10.36 7.53 1.18
C ALA A 219 -11.24 6.33 1.57
N THR A 220 -10.68 5.11 1.61
CA THR A 220 -11.34 3.91 2.13
C THR A 220 -11.71 4.11 3.59
N ALA A 221 -10.76 4.47 4.45
CA ALA A 221 -11.02 4.73 5.87
C ALA A 221 -12.08 5.81 6.10
N LYS A 222 -12.04 6.89 5.32
CA LYS A 222 -13.06 7.94 5.35
C LYS A 222 -14.44 7.40 4.95
N THR A 223 -14.50 6.59 3.90
CA THR A 223 -15.75 5.97 3.44
C THR A 223 -16.31 5.02 4.51
N VAL A 224 -15.45 4.21 5.15
CA VAL A 224 -15.83 3.35 6.28
C VAL A 224 -16.40 4.18 7.42
N SER A 225 -15.79 5.31 7.78
CA SER A 225 -16.30 6.17 8.86
C SER A 225 -17.70 6.75 8.60
N GLU A 226 -18.09 6.87 7.32
CA GLU A 226 -19.38 7.41 6.90
C GLU A 226 -20.45 6.32 6.76
N VAL A 227 -20.08 5.16 6.19
CA VAL A 227 -21.00 4.09 5.81
C VAL A 227 -21.14 3.04 6.90
N ASP A 228 -20.08 2.78 7.66
CA ASP A 228 -20.05 1.84 8.79
C ASP A 228 -19.37 2.48 10.03
N PRO A 229 -19.99 3.52 10.62
CA PRO A 229 -19.39 4.27 11.72
C PRO A 229 -19.16 3.42 12.97
N ASN A 230 -20.00 2.39 13.21
CA ASN A 230 -19.85 1.48 14.34
C ASN A 230 -18.60 0.61 14.20
N TYR A 231 -18.36 0.06 12.99
CA TYR A 231 -17.10 -0.60 12.69
C TYR A 231 -15.93 0.36 12.87
N PHE A 232 -16.00 1.56 12.30
CA PHE A 232 -14.88 2.51 12.35
C PHE A 232 -14.51 2.94 13.77
N ALA A 233 -15.52 3.12 14.63
CA ALA A 233 -15.32 3.46 16.03
C ALA A 233 -14.65 2.31 16.79
N SER A 234 -15.14 1.08 16.63
CA SER A 234 -14.76 -0.07 17.45
C SER A 234 -13.56 -0.88 16.93
N ASN A 235 -13.32 -0.90 15.62
CA ASN A 235 -12.26 -1.70 15.01
C ASN A 235 -10.91 -0.94 15.04
N LEU A 236 -10.21 -1.03 16.17
CA LEU A 236 -8.89 -0.43 16.32
C LEU A 236 -7.85 -1.08 15.42
N GLN A 237 -7.97 -2.38 15.13
CA GLN A 237 -7.06 -3.09 14.24
C GLN A 237 -7.06 -2.47 12.84
N PHE A 238 -8.23 -2.18 12.27
CA PHE A 238 -8.36 -1.47 11.00
C PHE A 238 -7.63 -0.12 11.00
N LYS A 239 -7.90 0.73 12.00
CA LYS A 239 -7.29 2.07 12.09
C LYS A 239 -5.78 2.02 12.28
N ARG A 240 -5.30 1.13 13.16
CA ARG A 240 -3.87 0.97 13.47
C ARG A 240 -3.10 0.37 12.31
N PHE A 241 -3.64 -0.69 11.69
CA PHE A 241 -3.03 -1.29 10.51
C PHE A 241 -2.97 -0.29 9.35
N THR A 242 -4.04 0.48 9.13
CA THR A 242 -4.04 1.54 8.11
C THR A 242 -2.92 2.55 8.38
N ALA A 243 -2.81 3.10 9.59
CA ALA A 243 -1.73 4.03 9.95
C ALA A 243 -0.34 3.41 9.75
N TRP A 244 -0.15 2.18 10.22
CA TRP A 244 1.12 1.46 10.09
C TRP A 244 1.51 1.29 8.62
N ASN A 245 0.56 0.90 7.77
CA ASN A 245 0.81 0.65 6.36
C ASN A 245 0.98 1.97 5.56
N ILE A 246 0.32 3.06 5.97
CA ILE A 246 0.61 4.42 5.46
C ILE A 246 2.07 4.76 5.74
N LYS A 247 2.52 4.60 6.99
CA LYS A 247 3.90 4.91 7.37
C LYS A 247 4.91 4.11 6.56
N ARG A 248 4.65 2.82 6.35
CA ARG A 248 5.47 1.95 5.51
C ARG A 248 5.51 2.44 4.06
N ALA A 249 4.36 2.68 3.43
CA ALA A 249 4.28 3.14 2.05
C ALA A 249 5.01 4.47 1.83
N MET A 250 4.82 5.44 2.74
CA MET A 250 5.46 6.75 2.62
C MET A 250 6.98 6.67 2.83
N ALA A 251 7.46 5.82 3.75
CA ALA A 251 8.90 5.60 3.93
C ALA A 251 9.55 5.04 2.66
N LEU A 252 8.90 4.10 1.97
CA LEU A 252 9.38 3.57 0.70
C LEU A 252 9.37 4.60 -0.41
N TYR A 253 8.32 5.42 -0.48
CA TYR A 253 8.27 6.53 -1.41
C TYR A 253 9.43 7.50 -1.22
N GLU A 254 9.68 7.96 0.01
CA GLU A 254 10.80 8.88 0.29
C GLU A 254 12.17 8.25 0.01
N GLN A 255 12.31 6.94 0.23
CA GLN A 255 13.54 6.23 -0.11
C GLN A 255 13.73 6.07 -1.62
N GLY A 256 12.72 5.59 -2.33
CA GLY A 256 12.84 5.24 -3.73
C GLY A 256 12.81 6.44 -4.65
N ARG A 257 12.13 7.55 -4.29
CA ARG A 257 12.02 8.73 -5.17
C ARG A 257 13.36 9.38 -5.55
N VAL A 258 14.42 9.11 -4.79
CA VAL A 258 15.79 9.60 -5.05
C VAL A 258 16.71 8.55 -5.69
N MET A 259 16.22 7.35 -5.94
CA MET A 259 16.95 6.30 -6.65
C MET A 259 16.75 6.47 -8.16
N THR A 260 17.83 6.42 -8.94
CA THR A 260 17.78 6.60 -10.41
C THR A 260 16.80 5.65 -11.08
N GLU A 261 16.64 4.44 -10.52
CA GLU A 261 15.76 3.38 -11.00
C GLU A 261 14.27 3.72 -10.83
N PHE A 262 13.90 4.59 -9.88
CA PHE A 262 12.51 4.89 -9.53
C PHE A 262 12.16 6.39 -9.54
N MET A 263 13.13 7.26 -9.80
CA MET A 263 12.93 8.71 -9.81
C MET A 263 12.00 9.09 -10.97
N TYR A 264 10.93 9.81 -10.64
CA TYR A 264 9.91 10.19 -11.61
C TYR A 264 9.23 11.50 -11.17
N ALA A 265 9.09 12.48 -12.08
CA ALA A 265 8.49 13.77 -11.73
C ALA A 265 7.01 13.66 -11.35
N ASP A 266 6.24 12.76 -12.00
CA ASP A 266 4.80 12.71 -11.76
C ASP A 266 4.43 12.10 -10.40
N GLN A 267 5.23 11.18 -9.85
CA GLN A 267 5.01 10.70 -8.47
C GLN A 267 5.26 11.82 -7.45
N ASP A 268 6.20 12.71 -7.74
CA ASP A 268 6.49 13.86 -6.89
C ASP A 268 5.40 14.90 -6.97
N ALA A 269 4.91 15.19 -8.18
CA ALA A 269 3.73 16.00 -8.39
C ALA A 269 2.49 15.40 -7.70
N TYR A 270 2.33 14.07 -7.70
CA TYR A 270 1.25 13.38 -7.00
C TYR A 270 1.36 13.57 -5.48
N ALA A 271 2.55 13.37 -4.89
CA ALA A 271 2.78 13.59 -3.46
C ALA A 271 2.49 15.05 -3.06
N VAL A 272 2.89 16.03 -3.89
CA VAL A 272 2.56 17.44 -3.68
C VAL A 272 1.03 17.65 -3.70
N LYS A 273 0.31 17.11 -4.68
CA LYS A 273 -1.17 17.20 -4.73
C LYS A 273 -1.83 16.64 -3.47
N LEU A 274 -1.34 15.52 -2.95
CA LEU A 274 -1.84 14.94 -1.69
C LEU A 274 -1.57 15.88 -0.50
N ARG A 275 -0.35 16.43 -0.41
CA ARG A 275 0.11 17.27 0.70
C ARG A 275 -0.53 18.65 0.74
N THR A 276 -0.66 19.31 -0.40
CA THR A 276 -1.00 20.74 -0.46
C THR A 276 -2.22 21.05 -1.33
N GLY A 277 -2.64 20.13 -2.20
CA GLY A 277 -3.74 20.36 -3.12
C GLY A 277 -5.06 20.65 -2.41
N ALA A 278 -5.79 21.69 -2.83
CA ALA A 278 -7.04 22.10 -2.21
C ALA A 278 -8.11 20.98 -2.20
N GLU A 279 -8.19 20.19 -3.28
CA GLU A 279 -9.16 19.10 -3.38
C GLU A 279 -8.89 17.95 -2.39
N ALA A 280 -7.64 17.80 -1.95
CA ALA A 280 -7.25 16.77 -0.99
C ALA A 280 -7.47 17.20 0.48
N ASP A 281 -7.95 18.42 0.74
CA ASP A 281 -8.06 18.96 2.09
C ASP A 281 -8.98 18.13 2.99
N ALA A 282 -10.11 17.66 2.46
CA ALA A 282 -11.04 16.80 3.21
C ALA A 282 -10.39 15.46 3.62
N LEU A 283 -9.50 14.89 2.79
CA LEU A 283 -8.75 13.68 3.16
C LEU A 283 -7.70 13.98 4.22
N ARG A 284 -7.00 15.11 4.10
CA ARG A 284 -5.99 15.53 5.09
C ARG A 284 -6.61 15.81 6.45
N GLN A 285 -7.71 16.56 6.49
CA GLN A 285 -8.45 16.83 7.72
C GLN A 285 -8.90 15.53 8.38
N PHE A 286 -9.49 14.61 7.61
CA PHE A 286 -9.89 13.30 8.10
C PHE A 286 -8.69 12.52 8.69
N ALA A 287 -7.55 12.51 7.99
CA ALA A 287 -6.34 11.83 8.46
C ALA A 287 -5.83 12.42 9.78
N ARG A 288 -5.75 13.76 9.89
CA ARG A 288 -5.31 14.45 11.11
C ARG A 288 -6.22 14.17 12.29
N THR A 289 -7.54 14.14 12.07
CA THR A 289 -8.51 13.79 13.12
C THR A 289 -8.40 12.32 13.52
N THR A 290 -8.15 11.42 12.57
CA THR A 290 -8.14 9.97 12.81
C THR A 290 -6.84 9.49 13.47
N TRP A 291 -5.70 9.97 13.00
CA TRP A 291 -4.37 9.46 13.38
C TRP A 291 -3.51 10.49 14.11
N GLY A 292 -3.98 11.73 14.24
CA GLY A 292 -3.28 12.82 14.90
C GLY A 292 -2.50 13.69 13.92
N ALA A 293 -2.61 15.01 14.09
CA ALA A 293 -1.96 15.98 13.23
C ALA A 293 -0.43 15.87 13.24
N SER A 294 0.18 15.68 14.42
CA SER A 294 1.64 15.54 14.53
C SER A 294 2.18 14.30 13.81
N TRP A 295 1.45 13.18 13.89
CA TRP A 295 1.81 11.96 13.16
C TRP A 295 1.64 12.14 11.64
N CYS A 296 0.56 12.79 11.20
CA CYS A 296 0.35 13.10 9.77
C CYS A 296 1.45 14.02 9.24
N GLN A 297 1.85 15.04 10.00
CA GLN A 297 2.91 15.95 9.59
C GLN A 297 4.24 15.20 9.40
N THR A 298 4.55 14.28 10.31
CA THR A 298 5.78 13.48 10.26
C THR A 298 5.76 12.44 9.14
N THR A 299 4.62 11.80 8.90
CA THR A 299 4.51 10.63 8.02
C THR A 299 4.08 10.99 6.59
N LEU A 300 3.09 11.88 6.47
CA LEU A 300 2.46 12.26 5.21
C LEU A 300 2.94 13.63 4.72
N GLY A 301 3.52 14.46 5.60
CA GLY A 301 4.00 15.80 5.28
C GLY A 301 2.94 16.88 5.37
N PHE A 302 1.83 16.65 6.09
CA PHE A 302 0.75 17.62 6.29
C PHE A 302 0.01 17.47 7.63
#